data_AF-A0A521SQF0-F1
#
_entry.id   AF-A0A521SQF0-F1
#
_cell.length_a   1.000
_cell.length_b   1.000
_cell.length_c   1.000
_cell.angle_alpha   90.00
_cell.angle_beta   90.00
_cell.angle_gamma   90.00
#
_symmetry.space_group_name_H-M   'P 1'
#
loop_
_entity.id
_entity.type
_entity.pdbx_description
1 polymer ?
#
loop_
_entity_poly.entity_id
_entity_poly.type
_entity_poly.pdbx_seq_one_letter_code
_entity_poly.pdbx_strand_id
1 'polypeptide(L)'
;MRIEKVNLIAYGPFSKESLEFEKLEHDFHIIYGPNEAGKSSLLRALTAALFGIRERTEDNFLHHNDQMRIGMTLRRKEGETLSFVRKKGRR
;
A
#
# COMPACT_ATOMS: atom_id res chain seq x y z
N MET A 1 -0.11 -2.46 -16.31
CA MET A 1 -0.64 -2.24 -14.96
C MET A 1 0.11 -1.07 -14.37
N ARG A 2 -0.59 -0.06 -13.84
CA ARG A 2 -0.04 1.14 -13.21
C ARG A 2 -0.66 1.30 -11.83
N ILE A 3 0.12 1.66 -10.82
CA ILE A 3 -0.40 1.99 -9.49
C ILE A 3 -0.82 3.46 -9.52
N GLU A 4 -2.08 3.76 -9.24
CA GLU A 4 -2.60 5.13 -9.22
C GLU A 4 -2.67 5.69 -7.80
N LYS A 5 -3.02 4.84 -6.84
CA LYS A 5 -3.20 5.25 -5.46
C LYS A 5 -2.94 4.09 -4.51
N VAL A 6 -2.38 4.41 -3.35
CA VAL A 6 -2.18 3.49 -2.24
C VAL A 6 -2.76 4.13 -0.99
N ASN A 7 -3.67 3.41 -0.33
CA ASN A 7 -4.31 3.83 0.91
C ASN A 7 -3.77 2.98 2.06
N LEU A 8 -2.95 3.59 2.91
CA LEU A 8 -2.39 2.98 4.11
C LEU A 8 -3.40 3.16 5.26
N ILE A 9 -4.51 2.42 5.17
CA ILE A 9 -5.66 2.56 6.07
C ILE A 9 -5.25 2.23 7.51
N ALA A 10 -4.57 1.08 7.69
CA ALA A 10 -4.01 0.63 8.97
C ALA A 10 -2.89 -0.39 8.67
N TYR A 11 -1.63 0.07 8.61
CA TYR A 11 -0.48 -0.79 8.28
C TYR A 11 0.84 -0.18 8.73
N GLY A 12 1.67 -0.95 9.46
CA GLY A 12 2.96 -0.48 9.96
C GLY A 12 2.77 0.80 10.78
N PRO A 13 3.53 1.88 10.50
CA PRO A 13 3.40 3.15 11.22
C PRO A 13 2.21 4.01 10.75
N PHE A 14 1.54 3.65 9.67
CA PHE A 14 0.58 4.53 9.00
C PHE A 14 -0.85 4.33 9.52
N SER A 15 -1.56 5.44 9.69
CA SER A 15 -2.96 5.47 10.13
C SER A 15 -3.78 6.40 9.24
N LYS A 16 -4.46 5.83 8.23
CA LYS A 16 -5.28 6.55 7.25
C LYS A 16 -4.50 7.53 6.35
N GLU A 17 -3.28 7.16 5.99
CA GLU A 17 -2.49 7.91 5.01
C GLU A 17 -2.79 7.45 3.58
N SER A 18 -2.60 8.33 2.60
CA SER A 18 -2.73 7.96 1.19
C SER A 18 -1.67 8.64 0.34
N LEU A 19 -1.15 7.89 -0.63
CA LEU A 19 -0.30 8.43 -1.69
C LEU A 19 -1.01 8.26 -3.04
N GLU A 20 -1.12 9.37 -3.76
CA GLU A 20 -1.59 9.40 -5.14
C GLU A 20 -0.38 9.55 -6.07
N PHE A 21 -0.34 8.71 -7.11
CA PHE A 21 0.69 8.74 -8.13
C PHE A 21 0.10 9.40 -9.36
N GLU A 22 0.29 10.71 -9.47
CA GLU A 22 -0.15 11.49 -10.62
C GLU A 22 0.44 10.94 -11.91
N LYS A 23 -0.35 10.95 -12.99
CA LYS A 23 0.13 10.52 -14.30
C LYS A 23 0.99 11.62 -14.89
N LEU A 24 2.29 11.35 -14.99
CA LEU A 24 3.26 12.24 -15.61
C LEU A 24 3.62 11.73 -17.02
N GLU A 25 4.22 12.60 -17.84
CA GLU A 25 4.80 12.22 -19.14
C GLU A 25 5.87 11.13 -18.98
N HIS A 26 6.73 11.30 -17.97
CA HIS A 26 7.66 10.29 -17.50
C HIS A 26 7.16 9.75 -16.16
N ASP A 27 6.57 8.56 -16.19
CA ASP A 27 5.90 7.95 -15.03
C ASP A 27 6.89 7.24 -14.10
N PHE A 28 7.80 8.03 -13.52
CA PHE A 28 8.82 7.59 -12.57
C PHE A 28 8.71 8.41 -11.29
N HIS A 29 8.53 7.73 -10.16
CA HIS A 29 8.27 8.35 -8.86
C HIS A 29 9.34 7.94 -7.85
N ILE A 30 9.96 8.90 -7.17
CA ILE A 30 10.88 8.68 -6.05
C ILE A 30 10.20 9.07 -4.75
N ILE A 31 10.19 8.15 -3.78
CA ILE A 31 9.73 8.43 -2.41
C ILE A 31 10.97 8.49 -1.51
N TYR A 32 11.21 9.65 -0.90
CA TYR A 32 12.35 9.91 -0.03
C TYR A 32 11.92 10.63 1.25
N GLY A 33 12.80 10.66 2.24
CA GLY A 33 12.56 11.27 3.54
C GLY A 33 13.52 10.77 4.60
N PRO A 34 13.44 11.29 5.84
CA PRO A 34 14.30 10.89 6.95
C PRO A 34 14.29 9.40 7.25
N ASN A 35 15.31 8.91 7.97
CA ASN A 35 15.27 7.55 8.53
C ASN A 35 14.00 7.36 9.35
N GLU A 36 13.47 6.13 9.35
CA GLU A 36 12.25 5.76 10.08
C GLU A 36 10.94 6.43 9.62
N ALA A 37 10.97 7.28 8.58
CA ALA A 37 9.78 7.89 7.99
C ALA A 37 8.80 6.90 7.30
N GLY A 38 8.93 5.60 7.53
CA GLY A 38 8.01 4.57 7.01
C GLY A 38 8.22 4.14 5.56
N LYS A 39 9.26 4.60 4.86
CA LYS A 39 9.54 4.26 3.44
C LYS A 39 9.59 2.75 3.17
N SER A 40 10.32 2.01 4.00
CA SER A 40 10.43 0.54 3.89
C SER A 40 9.09 -0.16 4.20
N SER A 41 8.31 0.37 5.15
CA SER A 41 6.96 -0.12 5.45
C SER A 41 5.99 0.15 4.29
N LEU A 42 6.08 1.30 3.62
CA LEU A 42 5.28 1.59 2.44
C LEU A 42 5.61 0.61 1.30
N LEU A 43 6.89 0.34 1.04
CA LEU A 43 7.28 -0.64 0.03
C LEU A 43 6.69 -2.03 0.33
N ARG A 44 6.73 -2.48 1.59
CA ARG A 44 6.09 -3.74 2.02
C ARG A 44 4.57 -3.69 1.90
N ALA A 45 3.94 -2.54 2.16
CA ALA A 45 2.50 -2.36 1.97
C ALA A 45 2.09 -2.53 0.49
N LEU A 46 2.89 -2.05 -0.47
CA LEU A 46 2.64 -2.26 -1.90
C LEU A 46 2.60 -3.76 -2.23
N THR A 47 3.63 -4.49 -1.81
CA THR A 47 3.71 -5.94 -2.00
C THR A 47 2.54 -6.65 -1.30
N ALA A 48 2.20 -6.25 -0.07
CA ALA A 48 1.12 -6.85 0.69
C ALA A 48 -0.27 -6.56 0.11
N ALA A 49 -0.50 -5.39 -0.48
CA ALA A 49 -1.75 -5.09 -1.19
C ALA A 49 -1.93 -6.05 -2.39
N LEU A 50 -0.89 -6.20 -3.21
CA LEU A 50 -0.92 -7.03 -4.41
C LEU A 50 -1.02 -8.53 -4.10
N PHE A 51 -0.23 -9.02 -3.14
CA PHE A 51 -0.02 -10.46 -2.93
C PHE A 51 -0.53 -10.98 -1.58
N GLY A 52 -1.09 -10.10 -0.75
CA GLY A 52 -1.61 -10.44 0.57
C GLY A 52 -0.65 -10.09 1.70
N ILE A 53 -1.22 -9.80 2.88
CA ILE A 53 -0.46 -9.54 4.09
C ILE A 53 -0.02 -10.90 4.67
N ARG A 54 1.28 -11.08 4.89
CA ARG A 54 1.84 -12.32 5.46
C ARG A 54 1.24 -12.62 6.83
N GLU A 55 1.03 -13.90 7.13
CA GLU A 55 0.53 -14.33 8.44
C GLU A 55 1.46 -13.87 9.56
N ARG A 56 2.76 -14.10 9.41
CA ARG A 56 3.81 -13.50 10.24
C ARG A 56 4.29 -12.22 9.57
N THR A 57 4.04 -11.09 10.22
CA THR A 57 4.45 -9.76 9.75
C THR A 57 4.91 -8.96 10.96
N GLU A 58 5.92 -8.13 10.76
CA GLU A 58 6.41 -7.19 11.76
C GLU A 58 5.68 -5.84 11.66
N ASP A 59 4.94 -5.58 10.58
CA ASP A 59 4.24 -4.30 10.36
C ASP A 59 2.90 -4.20 11.15
N ASN A 60 2.71 -5.04 12.18
CA ASN A 60 1.52 -5.03 13.05
C ASN A 60 1.79 -4.42 14.43
N PHE A 61 2.91 -3.70 14.61
CA PHE A 61 3.30 -3.11 15.89
C PHE A 61 2.36 -2.02 16.38
N LEU A 62 1.67 -1.31 15.49
CA LEU A 62 0.67 -0.27 15.83
C LEU A 62 -0.77 -0.76 15.65
N HIS A 63 -1.02 -1.63 14.68
CA HIS A 63 -2.35 -2.10 14.30
C HIS A 63 -2.44 -3.62 14.45
N HIS A 64 -3.39 -4.10 15.25
CA HIS A 64 -3.58 -5.54 15.42
C HIS A 64 -3.96 -6.22 14.10
N ASN A 65 -3.67 -7.53 14.00
CA ASN A 65 -3.78 -8.29 12.75
C ASN A 65 -5.16 -8.18 12.08
N ASP A 66 -6.24 -8.18 12.85
CA ASP A 66 -7.63 -8.05 12.39
C ASP A 66 -8.00 -6.64 11.89
N GLN A 67 -7.21 -5.64 12.28
CA GLN A 67 -7.37 -4.25 11.87
C GLN A 67 -6.55 -3.90 10.64
N MET A 68 -5.52 -4.68 10.31
CA MET A 68 -4.60 -4.37 9.21
C MET A 68 -5.31 -4.33 7.86
N ARG A 69 -5.22 -3.17 7.19
CA ARG A 69 -5.88 -2.89 5.91
C ARG A 69 -5.02 -2.00 5.02
N ILE A 70 -4.91 -2.38 3.76
CA ILE A 70 -4.26 -1.58 2.72
C ILE A 70 -5.21 -1.51 1.52
N GLY A 71 -5.52 -0.30 1.05
CA GLY A 71 -6.23 -0.08 -0.21
C GLY A 71 -5.26 0.20 -1.34
N MET A 72 -5.64 -0.15 -2.57
CA MET A 72 -4.87 0.17 -3.76
C MET A 72 -5.80 0.36 -4.96
N THR A 73 -5.43 1.30 -5.82
CA THR A 73 -6.08 1.54 -7.11
C THR A 73 -5.06 1.30 -8.22
N LEU A 74 -5.41 0.41 -9.15
CA LEU A 74 -4.59 0.01 -10.29
C LEU A 74 -5.28 0.36 -11.60
N ARG A 75 -4.53 0.85 -12.58
CA ARG A 75 -5.01 1.01 -13.96
C ARG A 75 -4.44 -0.08 -14.86
N ARG A 76 -5.31 -0.76 -15.62
CA ARG A 76 -4.94 -1.72 -16.68
C ARG A 76 -4.47 -0.99 -17.94
N LYS A 77 -3.87 -1.74 -18.88
CA LYS A 77 -3.46 -1.16 -20.17
C LYS A 77 -4.67 -0.71 -20.99
N GLU A 78 -5.80 -1.41 -20.89
CA GLU A 78 -7.04 -1.05 -21.59
C GLU A 78 -7.79 0.15 -20.97
N GLY A 79 -7.21 0.80 -19.94
CA GLY A 79 -7.78 2.00 -19.30
C GLY A 79 -8.74 1.72 -18.14
N GLU A 80 -9.15 0.47 -17.93
CA GLU A 80 -9.96 0.07 -16.78
C GLU A 80 -9.20 0.26 -15.46
N THR A 81 -9.90 0.78 -14.46
CA THR A 81 -9.38 0.97 -13.11
C THR A 81 -9.98 -0.07 -12.15
N LEU A 82 -9.12 -0.70 -11.36
CA LEU A 82 -9.48 -1.63 -10.28
C LEU A 82 -9.11 -1.01 -8.94
N SER A 83 -10.10 -0.77 -8.08
CA SER A 83 -9.90 -0.35 -6.70
C SER A 83 -10.27 -1.47 -5.74
N PHE A 84 -9.41 -1.76 -4.77
CA PHE A 84 -9.66 -2.82 -3.80
C PHE A 84 -9.03 -2.50 -2.44
N VAL A 85 -9.49 -3.23 -1.42
CA VAL A 85 -8.89 -3.24 -0.07
C VAL A 85 -8.46 -4.65 0.28
N ARG A 86 -7.19 -4.80 0.61
CA ARG A 86 -6.63 -6.01 1.22
C ARG A 86 -6.77 -5.90 2.73
N LYS A 87 -7.54 -6.81 3.33
CA LYS A 87 -7.57 -7.05 4.77
C LYS A 87 -6.64 -8.20 5.10
N LYS A 88 -6.01 -8.19 6.27
CA LYS A 88 -5.34 -9.38 6.78
C LYS A 88 -6.40 -10.36 7.29
N GLY A 89 -6.28 -11.62 6.88
CA GLY A 89 -7.17 -12.70 7.29
C GLY A 89 -6.51 -14.04 6.96
N ARG A 90 -6.85 -15.08 7.71
CA ARG A 90 -6.51 -16.45 7.34
C ARG A 90 -7.48 -16.89 6.23
N ARG A 91 -6.95 -17.58 5.22
CA ARG A 91 -7.79 -18.42 4.37
C ARG A 91 -8.24 -19.62 5.19
#